data_AF-A0A2K3LNY8-F1
#
_entry.id   AF-A0A2K3LNY8-F1
#
_cell.length_a   1.000
_cell.length_b   1.000
_cell.length_c   1.000
_cell.angle_alpha   90.00
_cell.angle_beta   90.00
_cell.angle_gamma   90.00
#
_symmetry.space_group_name_H-M   'P 1'
#
loop_
_entity.id
_entity.type
_entity.pdbx_description
1 polymer ?
#
loop_
_entity_poly.entity_id
_entity_poly.type
_entity_poly.pdbx_seq_one_letter_code
_entity_poly.pdbx_strand_id
1 'polypeptide(L)'
;MGAVAFTGNYNEYFGFATDVEAVVYLMLVNDLIHGLFPEAVSIGEDVSGMPTFCLPTQDGGIGFNYRLHMAVADKWIELLK
;
A
#
# COMPACT_ATOMS: atom_id res chain seq x y z
N MET A 1 1.85 18.96 -13.84
CA MET A 1 2.28 17.88 -12.92
C MET A 1 1.45 16.66 -13.31
N GLY A 2 2.01 15.75 -14.10
CA GLY A 2 1.25 14.59 -14.59
C GLY A 2 1.02 13.61 -13.44
N ALA A 3 -0.19 13.07 -13.33
CA ALA A 3 -0.45 11.96 -12.42
C ALA A 3 0.54 10.83 -12.75
N VAL A 4 1.27 10.35 -11.75
CA VAL A 4 2.12 9.16 -11.90
C VAL A 4 1.16 7.99 -12.13
N ALA A 5 1.19 7.44 -13.34
CA ALA A 5 0.43 6.25 -13.68
C ALA A 5 1.26 5.01 -13.37
N PHE A 6 0.66 4.05 -12.67
CA PHE A 6 1.28 2.77 -12.39
C PHE A 6 0.80 1.75 -13.42
N THR A 7 1.74 1.18 -14.17
CA THR A 7 1.47 0.15 -15.18
C THR A 7 1.58 -1.26 -14.62
N GLY A 8 2.12 -1.39 -13.40
CA GLY A 8 2.46 -2.66 -12.78
C GLY A 8 3.92 -3.07 -13.03
N ASN A 9 4.71 -2.24 -13.70
CA ASN A 9 6.15 -2.47 -13.83
C ASN A 9 6.84 -2.26 -12.48
N TYR A 10 7.64 -3.23 -12.04
CA TYR A 10 8.24 -3.22 -10.70
C TYR A 10 9.19 -2.04 -10.47
N ASN A 11 9.79 -1.50 -11.53
CA ASN A 11 10.65 -0.32 -11.45
C ASN A 11 9.90 0.95 -11.02
N GLU A 12 8.57 0.97 -11.13
CA GLU A 12 7.71 2.07 -10.68
C GLU A 12 7.51 2.05 -9.15
N TYR A 13 7.69 0.88 -8.51
CA TYR A 13 7.54 0.70 -7.06
C TYR A 13 8.88 0.63 -6.33
N PHE A 14 9.92 0.14 -7.00
CA PHE A 14 11.23 -0.13 -6.41
C PHE A 14 12.32 0.69 -7.12
N GLY A 15 12.34 1.99 -6.87
CA GLY A 15 13.33 2.90 -7.44
C GLY A 15 13.55 4.13 -6.56
N PHE A 16 14.35 5.07 -7.05
CA PHE A 16 14.68 6.31 -6.33
C PHE A 16 13.49 7.25 -6.11
N ALA A 17 12.35 7.00 -6.76
CA ALA A 17 11.13 7.75 -6.54
C ALA A 17 10.35 7.30 -5.29
N THR A 18 10.66 6.11 -4.75
CA THR A 18 10.03 5.59 -3.55
C THR A 18 10.57 6.33 -2.33
N ASP A 19 9.68 6.94 -1.54
CA ASP A 19 10.05 7.55 -0.27
C ASP A 19 10.30 6.47 0.78
N VAL A 20 11.58 6.12 0.95
CA VAL A 20 12.02 5.07 1.87
C VAL A 20 11.74 5.46 3.33
N GLU A 21 11.84 6.75 3.68
CA GLU A 21 11.59 7.22 5.04
C GLU A 21 10.11 7.03 5.41
N ALA A 22 9.20 7.34 4.48
CA ALA A 22 7.77 7.10 4.67
C ALA A 22 7.46 5.60 4.79
N VAL A 23 8.09 4.74 3.99
CA VAL A 23 7.93 3.27 4.08
C VAL A 23 8.39 2.76 5.44
N VAL A 24 9.57 3.19 5.91
CA VAL A 24 10.11 2.79 7.23
C VAL A 24 9.19 3.25 8.35
N TYR A 25 8.67 4.48 8.30
CA TYR A 25 7.69 4.97 9.26
C TYR A 25 6.44 4.07 9.32
N LEU A 26 5.88 3.70 8.17
CA LEU A 26 4.71 2.83 8.12
C LEU A 26 5.00 1.41 8.64
N MET A 27 6.19 0.87 8.35
CA MET A 27 6.63 -0.40 8.93
C MET A 27 6.68 -0.33 10.46
N LEU A 28 7.29 0.72 11.01
CA LEU A 28 7.38 0.92 12.46
C LEU A 28 6.00 1.07 13.11
N VAL A 29 5.08 1.78 12.46
CA VAL A 29 3.70 1.96 12.95
C VAL A 29 2.94 0.64 12.96
N ASN A 30 3.01 -0.15 11.89
CA ASN A 30 2.33 -1.44 11.85
C ASN A 30 2.94 -2.43 12.87
N ASP A 31 4.26 -2.47 12.99
CA ASP A 31 4.94 -3.29 13.99
C ASP A 31 4.51 -2.93 15.43
N LEU A 32 4.44 -1.62 15.74
CA LEU A 32 3.97 -1.12 17.03
C LEU A 32 2.50 -1.48 17.29
N ILE A 33 1.62 -1.24 16.32
CA ILE A 33 0.17 -1.49 16.46
C ILE A 33 -0.06 -2.97 16.76
N HIS A 34 0.54 -3.87 15.99
CA HIS A 34 0.34 -5.31 16.15
C HIS A 34 1.09 -5.87 17.37
N GLY A 35 2.20 -5.25 17.77
CA GLY A 35 2.88 -5.59 19.03
C GLY A 35 2.06 -5.24 20.27
N LEU A 36 1.31 -4.13 20.26
CA LEU A 36 0.44 -3.71 21.36
C LEU A 36 -0.94 -4.37 21.31
N PHE A 37 -1.48 -4.54 20.11
CA PHE A 37 -2.83 -5.03 19.85
C PHE A 37 -2.79 -6.05 18.70
N PRO A 38 -2.50 -7.34 18.98
CA PRO A 38 -2.34 -8.36 17.95
C PRO A 38 -3.56 -8.54 17.04
N GLU A 39 -4.77 -8.28 17.56
CA GLU A 39 -6.04 -8.39 16.83
C GLU A 39 -6.44 -7.09 16.11
N ALA A 40 -5.64 -6.02 16.20
CA ALA A 40 -5.92 -4.77 15.49
C ALA A 40 -5.87 -5.00 13.97
N VAL A 41 -6.74 -4.28 13.25
CA VAL A 41 -6.78 -4.29 11.79
C VAL A 41 -6.36 -2.91 11.28
N SER A 42 -5.27 -2.85 10.55
CA SER A 42 -4.80 -1.69 9.81
C SER A 42 -5.16 -1.84 8.32
N ILE A 43 -5.68 -0.75 7.74
CA ILE A 43 -6.08 -0.70 6.33
C ILE A 43 -5.35 0.48 5.70
N GLY A 44 -4.59 0.23 4.63
CA GLY A 44 -3.95 1.30 3.87
C GLY A 44 -4.77 1.68 2.64
N GLU A 45 -4.92 2.97 2.43
CA GLU A 45 -5.43 3.56 1.19
C GLU A 45 -4.26 3.79 0.23
N ASP A 46 -4.08 2.88 -0.72
CA ASP A 46 -3.06 2.98 -1.76
C ASP A 46 -3.71 2.74 -3.12
N VAL A 47 -3.54 3.69 -4.04
CA VAL A 47 -4.02 3.58 -5.43
C VAL A 47 -2.99 2.85 -6.31
N SER A 48 -1.69 2.91 -5.95
CA SER A 48 -0.59 2.51 -6.83
C SER A 48 -0.52 1.02 -7.12
N GLY A 49 -0.90 0.19 -6.14
CA GLY A 49 -0.72 -1.25 -6.25
C GLY A 49 0.58 -1.77 -5.66
N MET A 50 1.18 -1.05 -4.70
CA MET A 50 2.51 -1.37 -4.20
C MET A 50 2.61 -2.85 -3.76
N PRO A 51 3.54 -3.64 -4.34
CA PRO A 51 3.78 -5.02 -3.90
C PRO A 51 4.26 -5.05 -2.45
N THR A 52 3.99 -6.15 -1.75
CA THR A 52 4.31 -6.38 -0.31
C THR A 52 3.68 -5.41 0.70
N PHE A 53 2.83 -4.49 0.25
CA PHE A 53 2.16 -3.50 1.10
C PHE A 53 1.35 -4.12 2.25
N CYS A 54 0.70 -5.27 1.99
CA CYS A 54 -0.09 -6.00 2.99
C CYS A 54 0.59 -7.29 3.50
N LEU A 55 1.92 -7.40 3.37
CA LEU A 55 2.66 -8.50 4.01
C LEU A 55 3.17 -8.06 5.39
N PRO A 56 3.34 -9.00 6.34
CA PRO A 56 3.94 -8.71 7.63
C PRO A 56 5.33 -8.06 7.52
N THR A 57 5.66 -7.17 8.47
CA THR A 57 6.97 -6.50 8.54
C THR A 57 8.14 -7.49 8.64
N GLN A 58 7.96 -8.58 9.39
CA GLN A 58 8.93 -9.67 9.53
C GLN A 58 9.27 -10.39 8.21
N ASP A 59 8.36 -10.36 7.23
CA ASP A 59 8.56 -10.97 5.90
C ASP A 59 9.07 -9.94 4.87
N GLY A 60 9.39 -8.71 5.31
CA GLY A 60 9.82 -7.60 4.46
C GLY A 60 8.66 -6.80 3.84
N GLY A 61 7.44 -6.94 4.35
CA GLY A 61 6.30 -6.12 3.96
C GLY A 61 6.16 -4.80 4.74
N ILE A 62 5.18 -3.99 4.35
CA ILE A 62 4.87 -2.72 5.04
C ILE A 62 4.01 -2.95 6.30
N GLY A 63 3.32 -4.08 6.39
CA GLY A 63 2.64 -4.53 7.61
C GLY A 63 1.14 -4.25 7.68
N PHE A 64 0.51 -3.68 6.65
CA PHE A 64 -0.95 -3.51 6.66
C PHE A 64 -1.66 -4.86 6.54
N ASN A 65 -2.84 -5.01 7.14
CA ASN A 65 -3.64 -6.24 6.93
C ASN A 65 -4.36 -6.22 5.58
N TYR A 66 -4.90 -5.07 5.18
CA TYR A 66 -5.69 -4.93 3.97
C TYR A 66 -5.39 -3.61 3.24
N ARG A 67 -5.76 -3.57 1.96
CA ARG A 67 -5.80 -2.36 1.15
C ARG A 67 -7.14 -2.19 0.46
N LEU A 68 -7.50 -0.96 0.14
CA LEU A 68 -8.71 -0.67 -0.62
C LEU A 68 -8.50 -1.00 -2.12
N HIS A 69 -9.47 -1.70 -2.73
CA HIS A 69 -9.51 -1.93 -4.17
C HIS A 69 -10.07 -0.71 -4.92
N MET A 70 -9.26 0.33 -5.03
CA MET A 70 -9.70 1.65 -5.49
C MET A 70 -10.18 1.67 -6.95
N ALA A 71 -9.60 0.83 -7.82
CA ALA A 71 -9.97 0.77 -9.25
C ALA A 71 -11.37 0.16 -9.52
N VAL A 72 -11.97 -0.56 -8.57
CA VAL A 72 -13.26 -1.23 -8.78
C VAL A 72 -14.39 -0.21 -8.93
N ALA A 73 -14.37 0.85 -8.13
CA ALA A 73 -15.39 1.90 -8.19
C ALA A 73 -15.37 2.62 -9.55
N ASP A 74 -14.19 2.96 -10.04
CA ASP A 74 -14.01 3.62 -11.35
C ASP A 74 -14.59 2.77 -12.48
N LYS A 75 -14.45 1.44 -12.42
CA LYS A 75 -14.98 0.56 -13.46
C LYS A 75 -16.51 0.58 -13.53
N TRP A 76 -17.19 0.63 -12.37
CA TRP A 76 -18.64 0.76 -12.36
C TRP A 76 -19.10 2.12 -12.89
N ILE A 77 -18.37 3.19 -12.58
CA ILE A 77 -18.64 4.52 -13.12
C ILE A 77 -18.49 4.53 -14.64
N GLU A 78 -17.44 3.89 -15.18
CA GLU A 78 -17.21 3.77 -16.62
C GLU A 78 -18.35 3.01 -17.33
N LEU A 79 -18.85 1.94 -16.73
CA LEU A 79 -19.90 1.10 -17.33
C LEU A 79 -21.30 1.73 -17.28
N LEU A 80 -21.55 2.61 -16.31
CA LEU A 80 -22.89 3.15 -16.01
C LEU A 80 -23.09 4.60 -16.46
N LYS A 81 -22.03 5.27 -16.91
CA LYS A 81 -22.09 6.60 -17.54
C LYS A 81 -22.25 6.48 -19.06
#